data_AF-A0A9E5PC77-F1
#
_entry.id   AF-A0A9E5PC77-F1
#
_cell.length_a   1.000
_cell.length_b   1.000
_cell.length_c   1.000
_cell.angle_alpha   90.00
_cell.angle_beta   90.00
_cell.angle_gamma   90.00
#
_symmetry.space_group_name_H-M   'P 1'
#
loop_
_entity.id
_entity.type
_entity.pdbx_description
1 polymer ?
#
loop_
_entity_poly.entity_id
_entity_poly.type
_entity_poly.pdbx_seq_one_letter_code
_entity_poly.pdbx_strand_id
1 'polypeptide(L)'
;AEALPTIDKTRLTGALTLNRAPAQLISDDPQVLARVIDAGRVMLAADTLGAAQNMLDQAVEYANQREQFNRPIGSFQAVKHMCAEMAAGLEPCRAMVWYASHALDALP
;
A
#
# COMPACT_ATOMS: atom_id res chain seq x y z
N ALA A 1 19.00 -11.83 -14.97
CA ALA A 1 18.44 -11.32 -13.70
C ALA A 1 18.33 -12.49 -12.75
N GLU A 2 18.93 -12.40 -11.58
CA GLU A 2 18.77 -13.42 -10.55
C GLU A 2 17.55 -13.05 -9.70
N ALA A 3 16.59 -13.95 -9.56
CA ALA A 3 15.42 -13.70 -8.71
C ALA A 3 15.86 -13.65 -7.24
N LEU A 4 15.44 -12.62 -6.51
CA LEU A 4 15.75 -12.51 -5.09
C LEU A 4 14.62 -13.15 -4.27
N PRO A 5 14.94 -13.92 -3.21
CA PRO A 5 13.92 -14.42 -2.31
C PRO A 5 13.26 -13.25 -1.57
N THR A 6 11.94 -13.16 -1.64
CA THR A 6 11.14 -12.12 -0.98
C THR A 6 10.08 -12.75 -0.07
N ILE A 7 9.64 -11.99 0.95
CA ILE A 7 8.49 -12.39 1.77
C ILE A 7 7.18 -12.24 1.00
N ASP A 8 7.09 -11.20 0.17
CA ASP A 8 5.93 -10.90 -0.65
C ASP A 8 6.09 -11.55 -2.04
N LYS A 9 5.44 -12.70 -2.21
CA LYS A 9 5.46 -13.48 -3.46
C LYS A 9 4.70 -12.82 -4.61
N THR A 10 3.91 -11.77 -4.33
CA THR A 10 3.19 -11.03 -5.37
C THR A 10 4.08 -9.99 -6.05
N ARG A 11 5.24 -9.67 -5.46
CA ARG A 11 6.23 -8.73 -5.99
C ARG A 11 7.45 -9.47 -6.53
N LEU A 12 7.67 -9.36 -7.83
CA LEU A 12 8.86 -9.89 -8.48
C LEU A 12 10.04 -8.94 -8.25
N THR A 13 11.03 -9.41 -7.50
CA THR A 13 12.27 -8.67 -7.24
C THR A 13 13.44 -9.49 -7.78
N GLY A 14 14.42 -8.81 -8.39
CA GLY A 14 15.60 -9.46 -8.93
C GLY A 14 16.83 -8.57 -8.92
N ALA A 15 18.00 -9.21 -8.81
CA ALA A 15 19.29 -8.56 -8.96
C ALA A 15 19.70 -8.52 -10.44
N LEU A 16 20.21 -7.36 -10.85
CA LEU A 16 20.72 -7.11 -12.19
C LEU A 16 22.17 -6.62 -12.10
N THR A 17 23.07 -7.28 -12.84
CA THR A 17 24.43 -6.78 -13.07
C THR A 17 24.48 -6.12 -14.43
N LEU A 18 24.72 -4.82 -14.46
CA LEU A 18 24.87 -4.05 -15.69
C LEU A 18 26.37 -3.95 -16.04
N ASN A 19 26.83 -4.69 -17.05
CA ASN A 19 28.21 -4.64 -17.52
C ASN A 19 28.29 -3.91 -18.87
N ARG A 20 28.69 -2.62 -18.83
CA ARG A 20 28.76 -1.74 -20.02
C ARG A 20 27.49 -1.85 -20.88
N ALA A 21 26.34 -1.96 -20.22
CA ALA A 21 25.06 -2.04 -20.89
C ALA A 21 24.81 -0.71 -21.62
N PRO A 22 24.39 -0.73 -22.89
CA PRO A 22 24.06 0.50 -23.59
C PRO A 22 22.89 1.19 -22.87
N ALA A 23 23.01 2.51 -22.69
CA ALA A 23 21.99 3.33 -22.06
C ALA A 23 21.86 4.66 -22.79
N GLN A 24 20.66 5.24 -22.75
CA GLN A 24 20.38 6.57 -23.27
C GLN A 24 20.03 7.49 -22.09
N LEU A 25 20.66 8.66 -22.03
CA LEU A 25 20.29 9.69 -21.08
C LEU A 25 18.89 10.20 -21.44
N ILE A 26 17.95 10.06 -20.50
CA ILE A 26 16.59 10.59 -20.66
C ILE A 26 16.53 12.05 -20.19
N SER A 27 17.18 12.38 -19.08
CA SER A 27 17.31 13.74 -18.54
C SER A 27 18.50 13.83 -17.57
N ASP A 28 19.16 14.98 -17.53
CA ASP A 28 20.16 15.39 -16.54
C ASP A 28 19.58 16.32 -15.45
N ASP A 29 18.31 16.68 -15.53
CA ASP A 29 17.63 17.51 -14.54
C ASP A 29 17.26 16.67 -13.30
N PRO A 30 17.79 16.98 -12.11
CA PRO A 30 17.46 16.26 -10.89
C PRO A 30 15.98 16.32 -10.50
N GLN A 31 15.23 17.33 -10.99
CA GLN A 31 13.79 17.43 -10.73
C GLN A 31 12.98 16.33 -11.43
N VAL A 32 13.44 15.84 -12.59
CA VAL A 32 12.79 14.70 -13.27
C VAL A 32 12.87 13.46 -12.40
N LEU A 33 14.03 13.18 -11.79
CA LEU A 33 14.19 12.04 -10.88
C LEU A 33 13.34 12.22 -9.62
N ALA A 34 13.31 13.42 -9.04
CA ALA A 34 12.49 13.72 -7.88
C ALA A 34 11.00 13.46 -8.15
N ARG A 35 10.48 13.94 -9.29
CA ARG A 35 9.09 13.74 -9.70
C ARG A 35 8.75 12.26 -9.91
N VAL A 36 9.65 11.47 -10.47
CA VAL A 36 9.47 10.00 -10.62
C VAL A 36 9.43 9.30 -9.26
N ILE A 37 10.30 9.69 -8.33
CA ILE A 37 10.29 9.13 -6.97
C ILE A 37 8.99 9.48 -6.25
N ASP A 38 8.53 10.72 -6.36
CA ASP A 38 7.28 11.16 -5.74
C ASP A 38 6.06 10.45 -6.33
N ALA A 39 6.03 10.24 -7.65
CA ALA A 39 5.02 9.39 -8.28
C ALA A 39 5.03 7.96 -7.72
N GLY A 40 6.22 7.36 -7.59
CA GLY A 40 6.36 6.03 -6.99
C GLY A 40 5.87 5.95 -5.54
N ARG A 41 6.09 7.00 -4.74
CA ARG A 41 5.60 7.09 -3.35
C ARG A 41 4.08 7.17 -3.29
N VAL A 42 3.45 7.98 -4.15
CA VAL A 42 1.98 8.08 -4.23
C VAL A 42 1.38 6.73 -4.61
N MET A 43 1.96 6.05 -5.61
CA MET A 43 1.53 4.70 -6.02
C MET A 43 1.64 3.68 -4.88
N LEU A 44 2.76 3.68 -4.14
CA LEU A 44 2.95 2.78 -3.00
C LEU A 44 1.97 3.06 -1.87
N ALA A 45 1.67 4.34 -1.60
CA ALA A 45 0.68 4.72 -0.59
C ALA A 45 -0.73 4.26 -0.98
N ALA A 46 -1.11 4.40 -2.25
CA ALA A 46 -2.39 3.93 -2.77
C ALA A 46 -2.53 2.40 -2.68
N ASP A 47 -1.49 1.65 -3.05
CA ASP A 47 -1.44 0.19 -2.93
C ASP A 47 -1.59 -0.26 -1.47
N THR A 48 -0.83 0.35 -0.57
CA THR A 48 -0.88 0.05 0.88
C THR A 48 -2.25 0.35 1.48
N LEU A 49 -2.88 1.47 1.08
CA LEU A 49 -4.24 1.82 1.50
C LEU A 49 -5.26 0.77 1.04
N GLY A 50 -5.16 0.31 -0.21
CA GLY A 50 -6.02 -0.75 -0.75
C GLY A 50 -5.84 -2.08 0.00
N ALA A 51 -4.59 -2.48 0.24
CA ALA A 51 -4.28 -3.69 1.00
C ALA A 51 -4.84 -3.63 2.43
N ALA A 52 -4.65 -2.51 3.12
CA ALA A 52 -5.18 -2.31 4.47
C ALA A 52 -6.71 -2.32 4.51
N GLN A 53 -7.38 -1.73 3.51
CA GLN A 53 -8.84 -1.81 3.39
C GLN A 53 -9.30 -3.25 3.23
N ASN A 54 -8.70 -4.01 2.32
CA ASN A 54 -9.06 -5.41 2.10
C ASN A 54 -8.83 -6.26 3.37
N MET A 55 -7.73 -6.04 4.09
CA MET A 55 -7.47 -6.72 5.36
C MET A 55 -8.53 -6.39 6.42
N LEU A 56 -8.96 -5.12 6.51
CA LEU A 56 -10.03 -4.70 7.42
C LEU A 56 -11.37 -5.36 7.04
N ASP A 57 -11.73 -5.35 5.76
CA ASP A 57 -12.97 -5.94 5.27
C ASP A 57 -13.02 -7.45 5.59
N GLN A 58 -11.94 -8.16 5.32
CA GLN A 58 -11.79 -9.58 5.66
C GLN A 58 -11.84 -9.84 7.17
N ALA A 59 -11.22 -8.97 7.98
CA ALA A 59 -11.26 -9.10 9.44
C ALA A 59 -12.69 -8.92 9.98
N VAL A 60 -13.43 -7.93 9.49
CA VAL A 60 -14.83 -7.67 9.87
C VAL A 60 -15.73 -8.81 9.41
N GLU A 61 -15.57 -9.28 8.17
CA GLU A 61 -16.31 -10.42 7.64
C GLU A 61 -16.10 -11.66 8.51
N TYR A 62 -14.84 -12.03 8.78
CA TYR A 62 -14.52 -13.18 9.61
C TYR A 62 -15.04 -13.02 11.04
N ALA A 63 -14.96 -11.82 11.62
CA ALA A 63 -15.47 -11.55 12.96
C ALA A 63 -16.99 -11.79 13.07
N ASN A 64 -17.74 -11.55 12.00
CA ASN A 64 -19.18 -11.80 11.97
C ASN A 64 -19.55 -13.27 11.70
N GLN A 65 -18.65 -14.06 11.10
CA GLN A 65 -18.88 -15.47 10.80
C GLN A 65 -18.38 -16.41 11.90
N ARG A 66 -17.26 -16.08 12.55
CA ARG A 66 -16.63 -16.95 13.53
C ARG A 66 -17.37 -16.90 14.86
N GLU A 67 -17.87 -18.04 15.33
CA GLU A 67 -18.53 -18.15 16.64
C GLU A 67 -17.62 -18.69 17.75
N GLN A 68 -17.66 -18.04 18.92
CA GLN A 68 -17.07 -18.52 20.17
C GLN A 68 -17.95 -18.08 21.35
N PHE A 69 -18.03 -18.91 22.39
CA PHE A 69 -18.94 -18.69 23.52
C PHE A 69 -20.40 -18.45 23.06
N ASN A 70 -20.84 -19.25 22.08
CA ASN A 70 -22.20 -19.28 21.51
C ASN A 70 -22.67 -17.98 20.86
N ARG A 71 -21.75 -17.17 20.31
CA ARG A 71 -22.08 -16.00 19.48
C ARG A 71 -20.92 -15.61 18.56
N PRO A 72 -21.17 -14.82 17.50
CA PRO A 72 -20.10 -14.27 16.67
C PRO A 72 -19.07 -13.47 17.48
N ILE A 73 -17.79 -13.62 17.15
CA ILE A 73 -16.71 -12.93 17.87
C ILE A 73 -16.77 -11.41 17.69
N GLY A 74 -17.36 -10.94 16.58
CA GLY A 74 -17.64 -9.53 16.32
C GLY A 74 -18.66 -8.92 17.29
N SER A 75 -19.31 -9.70 18.15
CA SER A 75 -20.19 -9.17 19.21
C SER A 75 -19.43 -8.71 20.47
N PHE A 76 -18.20 -9.18 20.68
CA PHE A 76 -17.37 -8.79 21.82
C PHE A 76 -16.74 -7.42 21.58
N GLN A 77 -16.81 -6.53 22.58
CA GLN A 77 -16.30 -5.16 22.48
C GLN A 77 -14.81 -5.12 22.11
N ALA A 78 -13.99 -6.02 22.64
CA ALA A 78 -12.56 -6.09 22.32
C ALA A 78 -12.31 -6.23 20.80
N VAL A 79 -13.07 -7.09 20.12
CA VAL A 79 -12.94 -7.29 18.66
C VAL A 79 -13.53 -6.12 17.89
N LYS A 80 -14.70 -5.59 18.32
CA LYS A 80 -15.32 -4.41 17.70
C LYS A 80 -14.41 -3.19 17.74
N HIS A 81 -13.80 -2.92 18.90
CA HIS A 81 -12.94 -1.76 19.09
C HIS A 81 -11.70 -1.87 18.20
N MET A 82 -11.04 -3.03 18.12
CA MET A 82 -9.92 -3.23 17.21
C MET A 82 -10.30 -2.94 15.75
N CYS A 83 -11.46 -3.41 15.28
CA CYS A 83 -11.91 -3.13 13.92
C CYS A 83 -12.25 -1.65 13.72
N ALA A 84 -12.88 -1.01 14.69
CA ALA A 84 -13.22 0.41 14.65
C ALA A 84 -11.97 1.30 14.65
N GLU A 85 -10.94 0.95 15.42
CA GLU A 85 -9.65 1.66 15.45
C GLU A 85 -8.93 1.53 14.10
N MET A 86 -8.89 0.33 13.50
CA MET A 86 -8.33 0.15 12.17
C MET A 86 -9.09 1.00 11.13
N ALA A 87 -10.43 1.02 11.17
CA ALA A 87 -11.25 1.83 10.27
C ALA A 87 -10.97 3.33 10.46
N ALA A 88 -10.93 3.80 11.70
CA ALA A 88 -10.66 5.20 12.03
C ALA A 88 -9.25 5.64 11.61
N GLY A 89 -8.26 4.76 11.73
CA GLY A 89 -6.91 5.02 11.26
C GLY A 89 -6.79 5.05 9.74
N LEU A 90 -7.58 4.23 9.04
CA LEU A 90 -7.51 4.10 7.59
C LEU A 90 -8.23 5.23 6.83
N GLU A 91 -9.33 5.73 7.37
CA GLU A 91 -10.15 6.76 6.72
C GLU A 91 -9.37 8.03 6.30
N PRO A 92 -8.56 8.68 7.17
CA PRO A 92 -7.81 9.87 6.76
C PRO A 92 -6.77 9.58 5.68
N CYS A 93 -6.24 8.35 5.60
CA CYS A 93 -5.26 7.95 4.59
C CYS A 93 -5.82 8.07 3.16
N ARG A 94 -7.13 7.85 2.99
CA ARG A 94 -7.79 8.01 1.68
C ARG A 94 -7.71 9.44 1.18
N ALA A 95 -8.06 10.41 2.02
CA ALA A 95 -7.96 11.83 1.68
C ALA A 95 -6.52 12.23 1.39
N MET A 96 -5.55 11.74 2.19
CA MET A 96 -4.13 12.04 1.99
C MET A 96 -3.60 11.52 0.65
N VAL A 97 -3.95 10.29 0.24
CA VAL A 97 -3.54 9.72 -1.05
C VAL A 97 -4.13 10.50 -2.22
N TRP A 98 -5.43 10.85 -2.15
CA TRP A 98 -6.07 11.66 -3.18
C TRP A 98 -5.45 13.04 -3.31
N TYR A 99 -5.19 13.70 -2.18
CA TYR A 99 -4.54 15.00 -2.17
C TYR A 99 -3.10 14.94 -2.72
N ALA A 100 -2.31 13.93 -2.33
CA ALA A 100 -0.96 13.75 -2.85
C ALA A 100 -0.96 13.49 -4.38
N SER A 101 -1.93 12.73 -4.88
CA SER A 101 -2.11 12.49 -6.31
C SER A 101 -2.47 13.78 -7.05
N HIS A 102 -3.40 14.58 -6.50
CA HIS A 102 -3.76 15.88 -7.04
C HIS A 102 -2.56 16.84 -7.06
N ALA A 103 -1.78 16.90 -5.97
CA ALA A 103 -0.59 17.73 -5.89
C ALA A 103 0.46 17.31 -6.93
N LEU A 104 0.68 16.02 -7.13
CA LEU A 104 1.63 15.52 -8.14
C LEU A 104 1.23 15.90 -9.58
N ASP A 105 -0.07 15.93 -9.88
CA ASP A 105 -0.60 16.28 -11.20
C ASP A 105 -0.64 17.79 -11.43
N ALA A 106 -1.03 18.55 -10.41
CA ALA A 106 -1.24 20.00 -10.49
C ALA A 106 0.02 20.84 -10.23
N LEU A 107 1.09 20.26 -9.65
CA LEU A 107 2.36 20.96 -9.48
C LEU A 107 3.13 20.96 -10.81
N PRO A 108 3.57 22.14 -11.30
CA PRO A 108 4.28 22.28 -12.57
C PRO A 108 5.58 21.45 -12.61
#